data_AF-A0A940UL43-F1
#
_entry.id   AF-A0A940UL43-F1
#
_cell.length_a   1.000
_cell.length_b   1.000
_cell.length_c   1.000
_cell.angle_alpha   90.00
_cell.angle_beta   90.00
_cell.angle_gamma   90.00
#
_symmetry.space_group_name_H-M   'P 1'
#
loop_
_entity.id
_entity.type
_entity.pdbx_description
1 polymer ?
#
loop_
_entity_poly.entity_id
_entity_poly.type
_entity_poly.pdbx_seq_one_letter_code
_entity_poly.pdbx_strand_id
1 'polypeptide(L)'
;MQVLVKTVGILLSAWSALYISHGTDYLGLEVSPNQHQGVFMGLLLILAFLINPANKKKPGVRWYDWVFIVLGLVPCAYVVIFYREWLFHSAGEIQSYELVLAAALVISLLEGLRRTMGLIVSCLTVFFLLHPL
;
A
#
# COMPACT_ATOMS: atom_id res chain seq x y z
N MET A 1 5.50 18.39 8.22
CA MET A 1 5.26 16.97 8.53
C MET A 1 3.85 16.71 9.04
N GLN A 2 3.40 17.34 10.14
CA GLN A 2 2.05 17.10 10.67
C GLN A 2 0.92 17.42 9.68
N VAL A 3 1.07 18.48 8.86
CA VAL A 3 0.10 18.80 7.80
C VAL A 3 -0.01 17.65 6.80
N LEU A 4 1.12 17.12 6.31
CA LEU A 4 1.14 16.00 5.36
C LEU A 4 0.42 14.76 5.92
N VAL A 5 0.72 14.37 7.16
CA VAL A 5 0.05 13.23 7.82
C VAL A 5 -1.46 13.44 7.91
N LYS A 6 -1.90 14.64 8.31
CA LYS A 6 -3.33 14.99 8.36
C LYS A 6 -3.97 14.93 6.98
N THR A 7 -3.33 15.51 5.97
CA THR A 7 -3.83 15.51 4.59
C THR A 7 -4.00 14.09 4.06
N VAL A 8 -2.98 13.23 4.20
CA VAL A 8 -3.06 11.84 3.73
C VAL A 8 -4.10 11.04 4.52
N GLY A 9 -4.20 11.28 5.84
CA GLY A 9 -5.22 10.66 6.68
C GLY A 9 -6.65 11.04 6.27
N ILE A 10 -6.89 12.32 6.00
CA ILE A 10 -8.16 12.82 5.50
C ILE A 10 -8.46 12.20 4.12
N LEU A 11 -7.48 12.13 3.22
CA LEU A 11 -7.65 11.51 1.90
C LEU A 11 -8.02 10.03 2.00
N LEU A 12 -7.34 9.27 2.87
CA LEU A 12 -7.65 7.86 3.12
C LEU A 12 -9.09 7.70 3.61
N SER A 13 -9.47 8.44 4.65
CA SER A 13 -10.82 8.36 5.22
C SER A 13 -11.90 8.81 4.24
N ALA A 14 -11.67 9.90 3.51
CA ALA A 14 -12.59 10.40 2.49
C ALA A 14 -12.77 9.40 1.35
N TRP A 15 -11.68 8.80 0.85
CA TRP A 15 -11.73 7.77 -0.17
C TRP A 15 -12.52 6.54 0.28
N SER A 16 -12.25 6.04 1.50
CA SER A 16 -12.97 4.89 2.04
C SER A 16 -14.46 5.17 2.24
N ALA A 17 -14.82 6.35 2.77
CA ALA A 17 -16.22 6.73 2.93
C ALA A 17 -16.93 6.86 1.57
N LEU A 18 -16.26 7.44 0.57
CA LEU A 18 -16.80 7.61 -0.78
C LEU A 18 -17.04 6.26 -1.46
N TYR A 19 -16.12 5.29 -1.32
CA TYR A 19 -16.30 3.94 -1.86
C TYR A 19 -17.42 3.17 -1.13
N ILE A 20 -17.43 3.16 0.20
CA ILE A 20 -18.44 2.42 1.00
C ILE A 20 -19.86 2.97 0.79
N SER A 21 -19.99 4.29 0.58
CA SER A 21 -21.28 4.92 0.32
C SER A 21 -21.78 4.73 -1.12
N HIS A 22 -21.06 3.98 -1.97
CA HIS A 22 -21.32 3.90 -3.40
C HIS A 22 -21.29 5.27 -4.10
N GLY A 23 -20.57 6.24 -3.52
CA GLY A 23 -20.38 7.58 -4.07
C GLY A 23 -19.69 7.57 -5.43
N THR A 24 -18.81 6.61 -5.67
CA THR A 24 -18.14 6.39 -6.97
C THR A 24 -19.14 6.08 -8.09
N ASP A 25 -20.19 5.34 -7.77
CA ASP A 25 -21.14 4.82 -8.75
C ASP A 25 -22.03 5.95 -9.28
N TYR A 26 -22.40 6.91 -8.41
CA TYR A 26 -23.10 8.14 -8.81
C TYR A 26 -22.28 9.03 -9.74
N LEU A 27 -20.95 8.95 -9.69
CA LEU A 27 -20.04 9.68 -10.59
C LEU A 27 -19.80 8.92 -11.90
N GLY A 28 -20.43 7.74 -12.08
CA GLY A 28 -20.21 6.86 -13.23
C GLY A 28 -18.84 6.17 -13.21
N LEU A 29 -18.14 6.18 -12.07
CA LEU A 29 -16.86 5.52 -11.89
C LEU A 29 -17.10 4.16 -11.23
N GLU A 30 -17.18 3.09 -12.03
CA GLU A 30 -17.26 1.72 -11.51
C GLU A 30 -15.89 1.30 -10.96
N VAL A 31 -15.65 1.59 -9.67
CA VAL A 31 -14.41 1.22 -8.99
C VAL A 31 -14.54 -0.22 -8.48
N SER A 32 -13.66 -1.10 -8.95
CA SER A 32 -13.64 -2.48 -8.46
C SER A 32 -13.12 -2.56 -7.01
N PRO A 33 -13.46 -3.64 -6.26
CA PRO A 33 -12.90 -3.87 -4.93
C PRO A 33 -11.36 -3.90 -4.91
N ASN A 34 -10.73 -4.46 -5.95
CA ASN A 34 -9.29 -4.53 -6.07
C ASN A 34 -8.65 -3.14 -6.24
N GLN A 35 -9.26 -2.26 -7.03
CA GLN A 35 -8.80 -0.88 -7.17
C GLN A 35 -8.97 -0.10 -5.87
N HIS A 36 -10.09 -0.29 -5.17
CA HIS A 36 -10.29 0.31 -3.85
C HIS A 36 -9.19 -0.11 -2.86
N GLN A 37 -8.90 -1.42 -2.79
CA GLN A 37 -7.82 -1.97 -1.95
C GLN A 37 -6.45 -1.42 -2.35
N GLY A 38 -6.18 -1.25 -3.64
CA GLY A 38 -4.95 -0.64 -4.14
C GLY A 38 -4.77 0.80 -3.63
N VAL A 39 -5.79 1.66 -3.78
CA VAL A 39 -5.75 3.04 -3.28
C VAL A 39 -5.61 3.07 -1.75
N PHE A 40 -6.40 2.25 -1.05
CA PHE A 40 -6.36 2.18 0.41
C PHE A 40 -4.97 1.76 0.91
N MET A 41 -4.40 0.69 0.35
CA MET A 41 -3.08 0.17 0.75
C MET A 41 -1.98 1.19 0.47
N GLY A 42 -2.00 1.85 -0.69
CA GLY A 42 -1.00 2.87 -1.04
C GLY A 42 -1.01 4.05 -0.06
N LEU A 43 -2.19 4.57 0.25
CA LEU A 43 -2.36 5.65 1.24
C LEU A 43 -2.00 5.20 2.67
N LEU A 44 -2.34 3.96 3.03
CA LEU A 44 -2.00 3.38 4.32
C LEU A 44 -0.49 3.23 4.50
N LEU A 45 0.25 2.78 3.49
CA LEU A 45 1.70 2.66 3.54
C LEU A 45 2.37 4.03 3.65
N ILE A 46 1.88 5.03 2.91
CA ILE A 46 2.34 6.43 3.08
C ILE A 46 2.20 6.84 4.55
N LEU A 47 1.02 6.65 5.16
CA LEU A 47 0.80 6.99 6.56
C LEU A 47 1.68 6.20 7.51
N ALA A 48 1.83 4.89 7.29
CA ALA A 48 2.62 4.02 8.15
C ALA A 48 4.06 4.53 8.28
N PHE A 49 4.69 4.90 7.16
CA PHE A 49 6.06 5.42 7.13
C PHE A 49 6.21 6.86 7.59
N LEU A 50 5.20 7.72 7.35
CA LEU A 50 5.22 9.09 7.86
C LEU A 50 5.03 9.17 9.39
N ILE A 51 4.21 8.29 9.96
CA ILE A 51 3.92 8.24 11.40
C ILE A 51 5.01 7.48 12.17
N ASN A 52 5.55 6.41 11.59
CA ASN A 52 6.53 5.53 12.24
C ASN A 52 7.89 5.60 11.53
N PRO A 53 8.68 6.67 11.75
CA PRO A 53 10.00 6.81 11.14
C PRO A 53 10.96 5.74 11.67
N ALA A 54 11.92 5.34 10.84
CA ALA A 54 12.85 4.24 11.13
C ALA A 54 13.68 4.42 12.41
N ASN A 55 13.86 5.65 12.87
CA ASN A 55 14.66 5.94 14.05
C ASN A 55 14.04 7.09 14.86
N LYS A 56 13.43 6.71 15.97
CA LYS A 56 12.75 7.61 16.90
C LYS A 56 13.69 8.64 17.56
N LYS A 57 15.02 8.46 17.50
CA LYS A 57 16.00 9.38 18.10
C LYS A 57 16.27 10.62 17.25
N LYS A 58 15.91 10.63 15.96
CA LYS A 58 16.07 11.81 15.09
C LYS A 58 14.70 12.29 14.62
N PRO A 59 14.37 13.59 14.79
CA PRO A 59 13.11 14.12 14.29
C PRO A 59 13.09 14.12 12.76
N GLY A 60 11.93 13.76 12.18
CA GLY A 60 11.68 13.81 10.73
C GLY A 60 11.77 12.47 10.00
N VAL A 61 11.18 12.44 8.80
CA VAL A 61 11.15 11.30 7.87
C VAL A 61 12.47 11.26 7.12
N ARG A 62 13.11 10.09 7.09
CA ARG A 62 14.40 9.92 6.43
C ARG A 62 14.22 9.64 4.94
N TRP A 63 15.28 9.84 4.16
CA TRP A 63 15.25 9.53 2.73
C TRP A 63 14.90 8.06 2.46
N TYR A 64 15.36 7.12 3.30
CA TYR A 64 14.98 5.71 3.19
C TYR A 64 13.49 5.45 3.40
N ASP A 65 12.83 6.26 4.23
CA ASP A 65 11.38 6.11 4.47
C ASP A 65 10.61 6.51 3.20
N TRP A 66 11.08 7.54 2.49
CA TRP A 66 10.54 7.89 1.17
C TRP A 66 10.74 6.78 0.13
N VAL A 67 11.87 6.06 0.18
CA VAL A 67 12.10 4.91 -0.70
C VAL A 67 11.06 3.82 -0.44
N PHE A 68 10.78 3.47 0.82
CA PHE A 68 9.75 2.48 1.13
C PHE A 68 8.33 2.96 0.80
N ILE A 69 8.06 4.27 0.94
CA ILE A 69 6.80 4.86 0.47
C ILE A 69 6.64 4.63 -1.04
N VAL A 70 7.66 4.93 -1.83
CA VAL A 70 7.62 4.77 -3.29
C VAL A 70 7.51 3.29 -3.67
N LEU A 71 8.28 2.41 -3.03
CA LEU A 71 8.23 0.97 -3.26
C LEU A 71 6.86 0.35 -2.95
N GLY A 72 6.12 0.89 -1.97
CA GLY A 72 4.75 0.47 -1.69
C GLY A 72 3.72 1.13 -2.61
N LEU A 73 3.91 2.40 -2.95
CA LEU A 73 2.95 3.18 -3.72
C LEU A 73 2.92 2.80 -5.20
N VAL A 74 4.08 2.51 -5.81
CA VAL A 74 4.17 2.20 -7.25
C VAL A 74 3.39 0.94 -7.63
N PRO A 75 3.52 -0.19 -6.91
CA PRO A 75 2.69 -1.39 -7.16
C PRO A 75 1.19 -1.12 -6.98
N CYS A 76 0.81 -0.37 -5.94
CA CYS A 76 -0.59 0.01 -5.72
C CYS A 76 -1.13 0.88 -6.86
N ALA A 77 -0.36 1.86 -7.32
CA ALA A 77 -0.74 2.72 -8.44
C ALA A 77 -0.85 1.92 -9.74
N TYR A 78 0.03 0.94 -9.97
CA TYR A 78 -0.06 0.04 -11.12
C TYR A 78 -1.39 -0.69 -11.17
N VAL A 79 -1.81 -1.34 -10.08
CA VAL A 79 -3.08 -2.07 -10.00
C VAL A 79 -4.29 -1.14 -10.18
N VAL A 80 -4.21 0.10 -9.68
CA VAL A 80 -5.32 1.07 -9.78
C VAL A 80 -5.49 1.59 -11.20
N ILE A 81 -4.38 1.98 -11.86
CA ILE A 81 -4.37 2.62 -13.17
C ILE A 81 -4.54 1.58 -14.30
N PHE A 82 -3.82 0.47 -14.22
CA PHE A 82 -3.80 -0.61 -15.22
C PHE A 82 -4.64 -1.81 -14.77
N TYR A 83 -5.78 -1.55 -14.15
CA TYR A 83 -6.60 -2.58 -13.52
C TYR A 83 -7.05 -3.66 -14.52
N ARG A 84 -7.42 -3.27 -15.74
CA ARG A 84 -7.92 -4.21 -16.76
C ARG A 84 -6.83 -5.16 -17.22
N GLU A 85 -5.64 -4.61 -17.49
CA GLU A 85 -4.45 -5.35 -17.89
C GLU A 85 -4.00 -6.29 -16.77
N TRP A 86 -3.91 -5.77 -15.54
CA TRP A 86 -3.55 -6.56 -14.37
C TRP A 86 -4.53 -7.70 -14.11
N LEU A 87 -5.84 -7.44 -14.24
CA LEU A 87 -6.88 -8.46 -14.08
C LEU A 87 -6.76 -9.55 -15.15
N PHE A 88 -6.46 -9.17 -16.40
CA PHE A 88 -6.24 -10.10 -17.49
C PHE A 88 -5.00 -10.98 -17.26
N HIS A 89 -3.86 -10.39 -16.89
CA HIS A 89 -2.63 -11.13 -16.58
C HIS A 89 -2.81 -12.06 -15.37
N SER A 90 -3.57 -11.62 -14.36
CA SER A 90 -3.85 -12.44 -13.16
C SER A 90 -4.65 -13.70 -13.46
N ALA A 91 -5.47 -13.69 -14.52
CA ALA A 91 -6.23 -14.85 -14.97
C ALA A 91 -5.49 -15.71 -16.02
N GLY A 92 -4.40 -15.18 -16.58
CA GLY A 92 -3.60 -15.81 -17.63
C GLY A 92 -2.14 -15.91 -17.23
N GLU A 93 -1.27 -15.25 -18.02
CA GLU A 93 0.16 -15.22 -17.76
C GLU A 93 0.59 -13.95 -17.03
N ILE A 94 1.04 -14.14 -15.79
CA ILE A 94 1.60 -13.08 -14.94
C ILE A 94 2.92 -12.59 -15.55
N GLN A 95 3.04 -11.27 -15.69
CA GLN A 95 4.24 -10.68 -16.28
C GLN A 95 5.38 -10.59 -15.27
N SER A 96 6.63 -10.73 -15.74
CA SER A 96 7.79 -10.70 -14.84
C SER A 96 7.93 -9.39 -14.07
N TYR A 97 7.50 -8.26 -14.65
CA TYR A 97 7.52 -6.98 -13.95
C TYR A 97 6.46 -6.89 -12.84
N GLU A 98 5.31 -7.57 -12.97
CA GLU A 98 4.28 -7.64 -11.94
C GLU A 98 4.79 -8.43 -10.72
N LEU A 99 5.59 -9.47 -10.96
CA LEU A 99 6.27 -10.19 -9.90
C LEU A 99 7.25 -9.29 -9.12
N VAL A 100 8.01 -8.44 -9.81
CA VAL A 100 8.91 -7.46 -9.17
C VAL A 100 8.11 -6.43 -8.36
N LEU A 101 7.00 -5.94 -8.91
CA LEU A 101 6.11 -5.01 -8.20
C LEU A 101 5.49 -5.65 -6.95
N ALA A 102 5.05 -6.91 -7.04
CA ALA A 102 4.52 -7.66 -5.92
C ALA A 102 5.59 -7.85 -4.82
N ALA A 103 6.82 -8.23 -5.21
CA ALA A 103 7.93 -8.38 -4.27
C ALA A 103 8.26 -7.04 -3.59
N ALA A 104 8.31 -5.93 -4.34
CA ALA A 104 8.54 -4.59 -3.78
C ALA A 104 7.45 -4.17 -2.78
N LEU A 105 6.18 -4.50 -3.08
CA LEU A 105 5.06 -4.25 -2.18
C LEU A 105 5.18 -5.06 -0.89
N VAL A 106 5.51 -6.36 -0.99
CA VAL A 106 5.70 -7.25 0.16
C VAL A 106 6.84 -6.74 1.06
N ILE A 107 7.97 -6.35 0.48
CA ILE A 107 9.10 -5.80 1.22
C ILE A 107 8.68 -4.54 1.98
N SER A 108 7.96 -3.62 1.32
CA SER A 108 7.46 -2.40 1.94
C SER A 108 6.44 -2.68 3.04
N LEU A 109 5.56 -3.67 2.82
CA LEU A 109 4.58 -4.08 3.81
C LEU A 109 5.24 -4.67 5.07
N LEU A 110 6.20 -5.58 4.89
CA LEU A 110 6.94 -6.21 6.00
C LEU A 110 7.72 -5.17 6.81
N GLU A 111 8.38 -4.23 6.13
CA GLU A 111 9.09 -3.14 6.80
C GLU A 111 8.14 -2.17 7.52
N GLY A 112 6.98 -1.87 6.92
CA GLY A 112 5.93 -1.09 7.56
C GLY A 112 5.40 -1.78 8.81
N LEU A 113 5.16 -3.09 8.74
CA LEU A 113 4.72 -3.93 9.85
C LEU A 113 5.75 -4.00 10.98
N ARG A 114 7.04 -4.09 10.63
CA ARG A 114 8.15 -4.09 11.60
C ARG A 114 8.18 -2.80 12.41
N ARG A 115 7.81 -1.68 11.80
CA ARG A 115 7.81 -0.35 12.43
C ARG A 115 6.57 -0.10 13.30
N THR A 116 5.42 -0.64 12.92
CA THR A 116 4.15 -0.45 13.62
C THR A 116 3.93 -1.48 14.73
N MET A 117 4.15 -2.77 14.42
CA MET A 117 3.82 -3.91 15.29
C MET A 117 5.05 -4.63 15.84
N GLY A 118 6.25 -4.28 15.35
CA GLY A 118 7.51 -4.85 15.83
C GLY A 118 7.95 -6.09 15.05
N LEU A 119 9.10 -6.62 15.47
CA LEU A 119 9.83 -7.65 14.72
C LEU A 119 9.14 -9.02 14.79
N ILE A 120 8.50 -9.34 15.92
CA ILE A 120 7.81 -10.62 16.14
C ILE A 120 6.69 -10.82 15.10
N VAL A 121 5.82 -9.83 14.93
CA VAL A 121 4.70 -9.90 13.98
C VAL A 121 5.21 -10.02 12.54
N SER A 122 6.28 -9.30 12.20
CA SER A 122 6.88 -9.35 10.86
C SER A 122 7.48 -10.73 10.53
N CYS A 123 8.20 -11.33 11.48
CA CYS A 123 8.73 -12.67 11.32
C CYS A 123 7.62 -13.71 11.19
N LEU A 124 6.55 -13.57 11.98
CA LEU A 124 5.38 -14.44 11.88
C LEU A 124 4.72 -14.33 10.50
N THR A 125 4.59 -13.13 9.95
CA THR A 125 4.05 -12.91 8.59
C THR A 125 4.92 -13.61 7.55
N VAL A 126 6.25 -13.50 7.63
CA VAL A 126 7.16 -14.19 6.71
C VAL A 126 7.01 -15.71 6.84
N PHE A 127 6.93 -16.24 8.06
CA PHE A 127 6.71 -17.67 8.29
C PHE A 127 5.43 -18.17 7.58
N PHE A 128 4.31 -17.47 7.72
CA PHE A 128 3.07 -17.84 7.05
C PHE A 128 3.08 -17.62 5.54
N LEU A 129 3.81 -16.62 5.04
CA LEU A 129 4.00 -16.43 3.59
C LEU A 129 4.77 -17.59 2.95
N LEU A 130 5.71 -18.19 3.69
CA LEU A 130 6.53 -19.30 3.22
C LEU A 130 5.92 -20.68 3.48
N HIS A 131 5.04 -20.81 4.47
CA HIS A 131 4.38 -22.08 4.81
C HIS A 131 3.75 -22.83 3.63
N PRO A 132 3.08 -22.18 2.65
CA PRO A 132 2.47 -22.87 1.51
C PRO A 132 3.46 -23.22 0.37
N LEU A 133 4.76 -22.92 0.50
CA LEU A 133 5.81 -23.34 -0.44
C LEU A 133 6.33 -24.74 -0.09
#